data_AF-A0A0A0KGW3-F1
#
_entry.id   AF-A0A0A0KGW3-F1
#
_cell.length_a   1.000
_cell.length_b   1.000
_cell.length_c   1.000
_cell.angle_alpha   90.00
_cell.angle_beta   90.00
_cell.angle_gamma   90.00
#
_symmetry.space_group_name_H-M   'P 1'
#
loop_
_entity.id
_entity.type
_entity.pdbx_description
1 polymer ?
#
loop_
_entity_poly.entity_id
_entity_poly.type
_entity_poly.pdbx_seq_one_letter_code
_entity_poly.pdbx_strand_id
1 'polypeptide(L)'
;MICVMVLGRKYEDNELDEKGFKGLIREATQLAAAPNLGDFIPLIARFDVQGFGGRAKAVGKIFDGFLERIVEEHVVFQRDNKDKDFVDVLLDLMGSREYQIDRSNIKAIILVSELID
;
A
#
# COMPACT_ATOMS: atom_id res chain seq x y z
N MET A 1 -3.12 10.38 10.90
CA MET A 1 -3.07 9.67 12.19
C MET A 1 -2.86 8.17 11.97
N ILE A 2 -3.46 7.60 10.92
CA ILE A 2 -3.30 6.21 10.49
C ILE A 2 -1.84 5.74 10.45
N CYS A 3 -0.94 6.47 9.76
CA CYS A 3 0.46 6.04 9.62
C CYS A 3 1.16 5.72 10.96
N VAL A 4 0.87 6.45 12.04
CA VAL A 4 1.49 6.21 13.35
C VAL A 4 0.93 4.96 14.02
N MET A 5 -0.38 4.72 13.89
CA MET A 5 -1.02 3.51 14.41
C MET A 5 -0.66 2.26 13.60
N VAL A 6 -0.61 2.40 12.28
CA VAL A 6 -0.40 1.29 11.35
C VAL A 6 1.08 0.94 11.24
N LEU A 7 1.96 1.94 11.11
CA LEU A 7 3.38 1.77 10.77
C LEU A 7 4.33 2.10 11.94
N GLY A 8 3.79 2.46 13.11
CA GLY A 8 4.56 2.77 14.32
C GLY A 8 5.30 4.10 14.32
N ARG A 9 5.37 4.80 13.18
CA ARG A 9 6.05 6.09 13.05
C ARG A 9 5.41 6.96 11.98
N LYS A 10 5.72 8.25 12.04
CA LYS A 10 5.40 9.19 10.96
C LYS A 10 6.46 9.08 9.88
N TYR A 11 6.02 9.07 8.63
CA TYR A 11 6.88 9.22 7.47
C TYR A 11 6.75 10.63 6.90
N GLU A 12 7.87 11.19 6.47
CA GLU A 12 7.90 12.47 5.77
C GLU A 12 7.50 12.30 4.30
N ASP A 13 6.95 13.37 3.73
CA ASP A 13 6.43 13.33 2.36
C ASP A 13 7.53 12.98 1.35
N ASN A 14 8.79 13.32 1.63
CA ASN A 14 9.96 13.05 0.77
C ASN A 14 10.52 11.62 0.86
N GLU A 15 10.04 10.76 1.77
CA GLU A 15 10.60 9.40 1.97
C GLU A 15 10.11 8.39 0.90
N LEU A 16 9.09 8.78 0.11
CA LEU A 16 8.41 7.92 -0.85
C LEU A 16 8.91 8.09 -2.29
N ASP A 17 8.74 9.30 -2.84
CA ASP A 17 9.08 9.68 -4.22
C ASP A 17 8.99 11.20 -4.40
N GLU A 18 9.33 11.74 -5.57
CA GLU A 18 9.23 13.18 -5.90
C GLU A 18 7.82 13.75 -5.68
N LYS A 19 6.76 12.95 -5.90
CA LYS A 19 5.36 13.35 -5.66
C LYS A 19 4.96 13.37 -4.18
N GLY A 20 5.77 12.73 -3.36
CA GLY A 20 5.55 12.47 -1.95
C GLY A 20 4.36 11.58 -1.60
N PHE A 21 4.29 11.19 -0.32
CA PHE A 21 3.23 10.33 0.24
C PHE A 21 1.84 10.83 -0.11
N LYS A 22 1.56 12.11 0.18
CA LYS A 22 0.25 12.69 -0.03
C LYS A 22 -0.12 12.78 -1.52
N GLY A 23 0.86 13.07 -2.37
CA GLY A 23 0.66 13.13 -3.82
C GLY A 23 0.33 11.76 -4.41
N LEU A 24 1.02 10.72 -3.95
CA LEU A 24 0.80 9.34 -4.40
C LEU A 24 -0.55 8.79 -3.94
N ILE A 25 -0.94 9.00 -2.69
CA ILE A 25 -2.27 8.61 -2.20
C ILE A 25 -3.36 9.31 -3.01
N ARG A 26 -3.23 10.62 -3.22
CA ARG A 26 -4.18 11.37 -4.05
C ARG A 26 -4.28 10.81 -5.47
N GLU A 27 -3.16 10.48 -6.11
CA GLU A 27 -3.18 9.89 -7.45
C GLU A 27 -3.81 8.49 -7.44
N ALA A 28 -3.50 7.64 -6.46
CA ALA A 28 -4.11 6.33 -6.30
C ALA A 28 -5.63 6.42 -6.13
N THR A 29 -6.12 7.29 -5.23
CA THR A 29 -7.55 7.51 -5.02
C THR A 29 -8.24 8.04 -6.28
N GLN A 30 -7.59 8.96 -7.01
CA GLN A 30 -8.12 9.45 -8.28
C GLN A 30 -8.24 8.35 -9.33
N LEU A 31 -7.22 7.49 -9.46
CA LEU A 31 -7.24 6.37 -10.40
C LEU A 31 -8.28 5.32 -10.01
N ALA A 32 -8.48 5.07 -8.71
CA ALA A 32 -9.46 4.11 -8.20
C ALA A 32 -10.91 4.62 -8.32
N ALA A 33 -11.14 5.93 -8.17
CA ALA A 33 -12.48 6.52 -8.20
C ALA A 33 -12.90 7.04 -9.59
N ALA A 34 -11.97 7.20 -10.53
CA ALA A 34 -12.28 7.74 -11.85
C ALA A 34 -13.05 6.74 -12.71
N PRO A 35 -14.06 7.19 -13.48
CA PRO A 35 -14.76 6.32 -14.41
C PRO A 35 -13.82 5.88 -15.54
N ASN A 36 -13.59 4.57 -15.64
CA ASN A 36 -12.80 3.96 -16.70
C ASN A 36 -13.72 3.48 -17.83
N LEU A 37 -13.57 4.07 -19.02
CA LEU A 37 -14.33 3.72 -20.22
C LEU A 37 -14.14 2.26 -20.64
N GLY A 38 -13.00 1.65 -20.30
CA GLY A 38 -12.77 0.22 -20.51
C GLY A 38 -13.73 -0.68 -19.72
N ASP A 39 -14.20 -0.21 -18.56
CA ASP A 39 -15.14 -0.96 -17.71
C ASP A 39 -16.58 -0.88 -18.26
N PHE A 40 -16.90 0.19 -19.00
CA PHE A 40 -18.21 0.38 -19.63
C PHE A 40 -18.27 -0.15 -21.07
N ILE A 41 -17.15 -0.11 -21.79
CA ILE A 41 -17.05 -0.50 -23.20
C ILE A 41 -15.91 -1.51 -23.37
N PRO A 42 -16.21 -2.83 -23.27
CA PRO A 42 -15.18 -3.88 -23.28
C PRO A 42 -14.30 -3.89 -24.55
N LEU A 43 -14.81 -3.39 -25.69
CA LEU A 43 -14.09 -3.37 -26.95
C LEU A 43 -12.83 -2.48 -26.93
N ILE A 44 -12.86 -1.40 -26.13
CA ILE A 44 -11.72 -0.47 -26.01
C ILE A 44 -10.84 -0.74 -24.78
N ALA A 45 -11.26 -1.66 -23.90
CA ALA A 45 -10.56 -1.96 -22.64
C ALA A 45 -9.10 -2.36 -22.85
N ARG A 46 -8.79 -3.12 -23.91
CA ARG A 46 -7.43 -3.57 -24.22
C ARG A 46 -6.48 -2.42 -24.59
N PHE A 47 -7.00 -1.30 -25.07
CA PHE A 47 -6.19 -0.19 -25.56
C PHE A 47 -5.78 0.78 -24.45
N ASP A 48 -6.31 0.65 -23.23
CA ASP A 48 -6.07 1.56 -22.11
C ASP A 48 -6.11 3.02 -22.56
N VAL A 49 -7.20 3.42 -23.26
CA VAL A 49 -7.30 4.71 -23.96
C VAL A 49 -7.12 5.90 -23.02
N GLN A 50 -7.46 5.74 -21.73
CA GLN A 50 -7.26 6.75 -20.68
C GLN A 50 -5.92 6.64 -19.95
N GLY A 51 -5.13 5.59 -20.23
CA GLY A 51 -3.83 5.34 -19.62
C GLY A 51 -3.90 4.98 -18.14
N PHE A 52 -5.06 4.56 -17.64
CA PHE A 52 -5.28 4.29 -16.22
C PHE A 52 -4.50 3.06 -15.77
N GLY A 53 -4.45 2.01 -16.60
CA GLY A 53 -3.70 0.80 -16.27
C GLY A 53 -2.21 1.08 -16.11
N GLY A 54 -1.62 1.82 -17.05
CA GLY A 54 -0.21 2.23 -16.98
C GLY A 54 0.11 3.08 -15.74
N ARG A 55 -0.74 4.07 -15.44
CA ARG A 55 -0.56 4.96 -14.28
C ARG A 55 -0.75 4.22 -12.96
N ALA A 56 -1.78 3.37 -12.85
CA ALA A 56 -2.02 2.56 -11.66
C ALA A 56 -0.84 1.62 -11.38
N LYS A 57 -0.26 1.01 -12.42
CA LYS A 57 0.93 0.16 -12.28
C LYS A 57 2.16 0.95 -11.81
N ALA A 58 2.36 2.18 -12.31
CA ALA A 58 3.45 3.04 -11.87
C ALA A 58 3.32 3.41 -10.39
N VAL A 59 2.12 3.87 -9.97
CA VAL A 59 1.82 4.19 -8.57
C VAL A 59 1.98 2.96 -7.67
N GLY A 60 1.44 1.81 -8.10
CA GLY A 60 1.56 0.54 -7.38
C GLY A 60 3.00 0.10 -7.16
N LYS A 61 3.90 0.31 -8.13
CA LYS A 61 5.32 -0.03 -7.98
C LYS A 61 6.03 0.82 -6.93
N ILE A 62 5.65 2.09 -6.81
CA ILE A 62 6.23 3.00 -5.81
C ILE A 62 5.77 2.58 -4.41
N PHE A 63 4.47 2.34 -4.23
CA PHE A 63 3.94 1.83 -2.96
C PHE A 63 4.53 0.46 -2.59
N ASP A 64 4.66 -0.45 -3.54
CA ASP A 64 5.24 -1.77 -3.30
C ASP A 64 6.66 -1.66 -2.72
N GLY A 65 7.52 -0.84 -3.33
CA GLY A 65 8.88 -0.63 -2.84
C GLY A 65 8.95 0.06 -1.49
N PHE A 66 8.06 1.00 -1.21
CA PHE A 66 7.99 1.67 0.09
C PHE A 66 7.49 0.74 1.19
N LEU A 67 6.39 0.03 0.95
CA LEU A 67 5.83 -0.90 1.92
C LEU A 67 6.77 -2.08 2.18
N GLU A 68 7.53 -2.53 1.18
CA GLU A 68 8.58 -3.52 1.38
C GLU A 68 9.63 -3.04 2.39
N ARG A 69 10.08 -1.78 2.28
CA ARG A 69 11.02 -1.19 3.26
C ARG A 69 10.43 -1.15 4.66
N ILE A 70 9.17 -0.75 4.79
CA ILE A 70 8.48 -0.72 6.09
C ILE A 70 8.40 -2.12 6.70
N VAL A 71 7.96 -3.12 5.92
CA VAL A 71 7.87 -4.49 6.40
C VAL A 71 9.26 -5.00 6.81
N GLU A 72 10.31 -4.69 6.03
CA GLU A 72 11.67 -5.06 6.37
C GLU A 72 12.17 -4.41 7.67
N GLU A 73 11.87 -3.12 7.90
CA GLU A 73 12.17 -2.44 9.16
C GLU A 73 11.56 -3.17 10.36
N HIS A 74 10.30 -3.61 10.27
CA HIS A 74 9.63 -4.32 11.37
C HIS A 74 10.16 -5.75 11.56
N VAL A 75 10.58 -6.42 10.48
CA VAL A 75 11.18 -7.76 10.56
C VAL A 75 12.57 -7.72 11.21
N VAL A 76 13.40 -6.72 10.88
CA VAL A 76 14.75 -6.57 11.43
C VAL A 76 14.70 -6.09 12.88
N PHE A 77 13.85 -5.11 13.17
CA PHE A 77 13.71 -4.53 14.50
C PHE A 77 12.50 -5.13 15.22
N GLN A 78 12.65 -6.37 15.68
CA GLN A 78 11.62 -7.01 16.52
C GLN A 78 11.41 -6.18 17.79
N ARG A 79 10.20 -5.65 17.95
CA ARG A 79 9.81 -4.86 19.12
C ARG A 79 9.32 -5.75 20.26
N ASP A 80 9.55 -5.28 21.49
CA ASP A 80 8.98 -5.92 22.67
C ASP A 80 7.45 -5.93 22.58
N ASN A 81 6.84 -6.95 23.18
CA ASN A 81 5.40 -7.21 23.09
C ASN A 81 4.49 -6.05 23.60
N LYS A 82 5.07 -5.04 24.27
CA LYS A 82 4.38 -3.86 24.78
C LYS A 82 4.33 -2.69 23.78
N ASP A 83 5.20 -2.69 22.77
CA ASP A 83 5.37 -1.58 21.81
C ASP A 83 5.05 -2.00 20.36
N LYS A 84 4.26 -3.07 20.21
CA LYS A 84 3.84 -3.59 18.91
C LYS A 84 2.82 -2.67 18.25
N ASP A 85 3.02 -2.43 16.96
CA ASP A 85 2.04 -1.80 16.09
C ASP A 85 1.29 -2.82 15.22
N PHE A 86 0.49 -2.31 14.29
CA PHE A 86 -0.33 -3.15 13.42
C PHE A 86 0.51 -4.03 12.48
N VAL A 87 1.65 -3.54 11.96
CA VAL A 87 2.55 -4.36 11.12
C VAL A 87 3.14 -5.49 11.94
N ASP A 88 3.55 -5.24 13.18
CA ASP A 88 4.07 -6.27 14.08
C ASP A 88 3.05 -7.41 14.31
N VAL A 89 1.78 -7.05 14.53
CA VAL A 89 0.70 -8.04 14.69
C VAL A 89 0.47 -8.85 13.42
N LEU A 90 0.51 -8.21 12.24
CA LEU A 90 0.36 -8.92 10.97
C LEU A 90 1.55 -9.87 10.70
N LEU A 91 2.76 -9.50 11.10
CA LEU A 91 3.94 -10.34 10.99
C LEU A 91 3.88 -11.57 11.91
N ASP A 92 3.37 -11.42 13.14
CA ASP A 92 3.12 -12.56 14.03
C ASP A 92 2.12 -13.56 13.41
N LEU A 93 1.11 -13.05 12.71
CA LEU A 93 0.10 -13.87 12.04
C LEU A 93 0.64 -14.62 10.81
N MET A 94 1.67 -14.10 10.13
CA MET A 94 2.33 -14.76 9.00
C MET A 94 2.92 -16.13 9.39
N GLY A 95 3.23 -16.35 10.67
CA GLY A 95 3.70 -17.62 11.21
C GLY A 95 2.59 -18.58 11.69
N SER A 96 1.33 -18.15 11.66
CA SER A 96 0.20 -18.97 12.14
C SER A 96 -0.21 -20.03 11.13
N ARG A 97 -0.57 -21.23 11.62
CA ARG A 97 -1.12 -22.30 10.77
C ARG A 97 -2.58 -22.06 10.37
N GLU A 98 -3.26 -21.15 11.06
CA GLU A 98 -4.68 -20.83 10.82
C GLU A 98 -4.87 -19.84 9.67
N TYR A 99 -3.88 -18.99 9.42
CA TYR A 99 -3.96 -17.92 8.42
C TYR A 99 -2.81 -18.04 7.42
N GLN A 100 -3.14 -18.24 6.14
CA GLN A 100 -2.16 -18.21 5.05
C GLN A 100 -1.89 -16.77 4.62
N ILE A 101 -1.37 -15.96 5.55
CA ILE A 101 -0.94 -14.59 5.27
C ILE A 101 0.51 -14.64 4.84
N ASP A 102 0.83 -14.00 3.73
CA ASP A 102 2.19 -13.75 3.26
C ASP A 102 2.53 -12.25 3.26
N ARG A 103 3.79 -11.91 2.97
CA ARG A 103 4.23 -10.50 2.89
C ARG A 103 3.40 -9.66 1.91
N SER A 104 2.96 -10.22 0.80
CA SER A 104 2.13 -9.50 -0.18
C SER A 104 0.77 -9.16 0.41
N ASN A 105 0.19 -10.07 1.20
CA ASN A 105 -1.04 -9.79 1.93
C ASN A 105 -0.86 -8.66 2.94
N ILE A 106 0.24 -8.67 3.71
CA ILE A 106 0.53 -7.60 4.68
C ILE A 106 0.62 -6.24 3.98
N LYS A 107 1.39 -6.14 2.90
CA LYS A 107 1.51 -4.89 2.12
C LYS A 107 0.16 -4.44 1.55
N ALA A 108 -0.64 -5.37 1.03
CA ALA A 108 -1.96 -5.04 0.50
C ALA A 108 -2.91 -4.50 1.59
N ILE A 109 -2.91 -5.11 2.78
CA ILE A 109 -3.73 -4.66 3.91
C ILE A 109 -3.31 -3.24 4.33
N ILE A 110 -2.00 -3.00 4.51
CA ILE A 110 -1.47 -1.67 4.87
C ILE A 110 -1.87 -0.63 3.82
N LEU A 111 -1.70 -0.93 2.53
CA LEU A 111 -2.03 0.00 1.45
C LEU A 111 -3.53 0.37 1.46
N VAL A 112 -4.41 -0.61 1.66
CA VAL A 112 -5.85 -0.37 1.72
C VAL A 112 -6.21 0.46 2.95
N SER A 113 -5.59 0.20 4.11
CA SER A 113 -5.80 0.99 5.32
C SER A 113 -5.44 2.48 5.15
N GLU A 114 -4.40 2.80 4.37
CA GLU A 114 -4.00 4.19 4.11
C GLU A 114 -4.83 4.88 3.02
N LEU A 115 -5.56 4.12 2.18
CA LEU A 115 -6.41 4.67 1.10
C LEU A 115 -7.84 5.03 1.55
N ILE A 116 -8.27 4.58 2.73
CA ILE A 116 -9.66 4.74 3.23
C ILE A 116 -9.84 6.07 4.00
N ASP A 117 -8.77 6.79 4.31
CA ASP A 117 -8.76 8.09 5.02
C ASP A 117 -8.73 9.33 4.12
#